data_AF-A0A2V7FP50-F1
#
_entry.id   AF-A0A2V7FP50-F1
#
_cell.length_a   1.000
_cell.length_b   1.000
_cell.length_c   1.000
_cell.angle_alpha   90.00
_cell.angle_beta   90.00
_cell.angle_gamma   90.00
#
_symmetry.space_group_name_H-M   'P 1'
#
loop_
_entity.id
_entity.type
_entity.pdbx_description
1 polymer ?
#
loop_
_entity_poly.entity_id
_entity_poly.type
_entity_poly.pdbx_seq_one_letter_code
_entity_poly.pdbx_strand_id
1 'polypeptide(L)'
;QALRRYFRHRDAVAAAAAGTADRRAVFVGRRGKRLTPRSVQLAVKRLLGALPRGRDLHVHSLRHSFATHLLDAGADLRAVQELLGHASLGTTQVYTHTSVERLKKVYHQAHPRA
;
A
#
# COMPACT_ATOMS: atom_id res chain seq x y z
N GLN A 1 -7.37 7.30 -14.33
CA GLN A 1 -8.57 8.16 -14.14
C GLN A 1 -8.64 8.81 -12.76
N ALA A 2 -8.41 8.06 -11.67
CA ALA A 2 -8.52 8.56 -10.28
C ALA A 2 -7.61 9.75 -9.96
N LEU A 3 -6.33 9.71 -10.37
CA LEU A 3 -5.38 10.80 -10.09
C LEU A 3 -5.80 12.14 -10.71
N ARG A 4 -6.29 12.13 -11.96
CA ARG A 4 -6.79 13.35 -12.62
C ARG A 4 -7.98 13.97 -11.87
N ARG A 5 -8.91 13.14 -11.40
CA ARG A 5 -10.04 13.59 -10.57
C ARG A 5 -9.55 14.14 -9.24
N TYR A 6 -8.58 13.48 -8.62
CA TYR A 6 -7.98 13.91 -7.36
C TYR A 6 -7.29 15.27 -7.50
N PHE A 7 -6.47 15.50 -8.54
CA PHE A 7 -5.79 16.79 -8.73
C PHE A 7 -6.77 17.95 -8.88
N ARG A 8 -7.85 17.79 -9.65
CA ARG A 8 -8.91 18.81 -9.72
C ARG A 8 -9.53 19.12 -8.36
N HIS A 9 -9.78 18.10 -7.55
CA HIS A 9 -10.34 18.28 -6.22
C HIS A 9 -9.33 18.95 -5.27
N ARG A 10 -8.07 18.52 -5.31
CA ARG A 10 -6.97 19.11 -4.54
C ARG A 10 -6.85 20.60 -4.83
N ASP A 11 -6.86 20.99 -6.11
CA ASP A 11 -6.68 22.38 -6.52
C ASP A 11 -7.87 23.25 -6.06
N ALA A 12 -9.10 22.72 -6.14
CA ALA A 12 -10.28 23.38 -5.58
C ALA A 12 -10.19 23.58 -4.06
N VAL A 13 -9.75 22.55 -3.32
CA VAL A 13 -9.55 22.64 -1.87
C VAL A 13 -8.43 23.61 -1.50
N ALA A 14 -7.35 23.64 -2.28
CA ALA A 14 -6.24 24.57 -2.08
C ALA A 14 -6.63 26.02 -2.35
N ALA A 15 -7.47 26.27 -3.36
CA ALA A 15 -8.02 27.60 -3.65
C ALA A 15 -8.94 28.08 -2.52
N ALA A 16 -9.78 27.20 -1.96
CA ALA A 16 -10.69 27.54 -0.86
C ALA A 16 -9.99 27.78 0.49
N ALA A 17 -8.76 27.30 0.69
CA ALA A 17 -8.07 27.32 1.98
C ALA A 17 -7.41 28.67 2.36
N ALA A 18 -7.76 29.78 1.69
CA ALA A 18 -7.43 31.17 2.04
C ALA A 18 -5.98 31.41 2.53
N GLY A 19 -4.99 30.84 1.83
CA GLY A 19 -3.56 31.03 2.14
C GLY A 19 -2.96 30.05 3.16
N THR A 20 -3.77 29.20 3.79
CA THR A 20 -3.28 28.17 4.72
C THR A 20 -2.91 26.85 4.03
N ALA A 21 -3.18 26.69 2.73
CA ALA A 21 -2.94 25.44 2.01
C ALA A 21 -1.45 25.10 1.88
N ASP A 22 -1.08 23.83 2.08
CA ASP A 22 0.24 23.32 1.70
C ASP A 22 0.23 23.00 0.20
N ARG A 23 0.59 23.99 -0.62
CA ARG A 23 0.63 23.84 -2.09
C ARG A 23 1.69 22.86 -2.59
N ARG A 24 2.69 22.52 -1.78
CA ARG A 24 3.73 21.53 -2.12
C ARG A 24 3.28 20.10 -1.82
N ALA A 25 2.30 19.90 -0.95
CA ALA A 25 1.76 18.57 -0.66
C ALA A 25 0.97 18.03 -1.85
N VAL A 26 1.35 16.86 -2.36
CA VAL A 26 0.55 16.13 -3.36
C VAL A 26 -0.78 15.69 -2.75
N PHE A 27 -0.75 15.10 -1.56
CA PHE A 27 -1.93 14.62 -0.84
C PHE A 27 -2.36 15.57 0.28
N VAL A 28 -3.58 16.13 0.16
CA VAL A 28 -4.15 17.08 1.12
C VAL A 28 -5.46 16.60 1.72
N GLY A 29 -5.72 16.99 2.97
CA GLY A 29 -7.02 16.80 3.62
C GLY A 29 -8.01 17.90 3.25
N ARG A 30 -9.23 17.82 3.80
CA ARG A 30 -10.34 18.76 3.52
C ARG A 30 -10.03 20.24 3.78
N ARG A 31 -9.01 20.53 4.59
CA ARG A 31 -8.53 21.88 4.94
C ARG A 31 -7.34 22.35 4.08
N GLY A 32 -6.97 21.63 3.02
CA GLY A 32 -5.83 21.96 2.16
C GLY A 32 -4.45 21.75 2.79
N LYS A 33 -4.39 21.18 4.00
CA LYS A 33 -3.13 20.77 4.66
C LYS A 33 -2.74 19.36 4.25
N ARG A 34 -1.44 19.06 4.32
CA ARG A 34 -0.87 17.72 4.08
C ARG A 34 -1.61 16.63 4.88
N LEU A 35 -1.91 15.50 4.23
CA LEU A 35 -2.42 14.33 4.94
C LEU A 35 -1.38 13.81 5.92
N THR A 36 -1.84 13.46 7.12
CA THR A 36 -1.02 12.77 8.13
C THR A 36 -1.18 11.26 7.98
N PRO A 37 -0.20 10.44 8.42
CA PRO A 37 -0.34 8.99 8.43
C PRO A 37 -1.62 8.51 9.12
N ARG A 38 -1.97 9.13 10.26
CA ARG A 38 -3.21 8.83 11.01
C ARG A 38 -4.47 9.12 10.20
N SER A 39 -4.49 10.22 9.44
CA SER A 39 -5.65 10.56 8.59
C SER A 39 -5.86 9.52 7.48
N VAL A 40 -4.78 9.00 6.91
CA VAL A 40 -4.83 7.92 5.91
C VAL A 40 -5.32 6.62 6.53
N GLN A 41 -4.80 6.22 7.69
CA GLN A 41 -5.24 5.03 8.41
C GLN A 41 -6.75 5.06 8.70
N LEU A 42 -7.28 6.19 9.18
CA LEU A 42 -8.70 6.36 9.45
C LEU A 42 -9.55 6.33 8.16
N ALA A 43 -9.10 6.98 7.09
CA ALA A 43 -9.78 6.96 5.81
C ALA A 43 -9.85 5.54 5.23
N VAL A 44 -8.74 4.81 5.25
CA VAL A 44 -8.65 3.41 4.80
C VAL A 44 -9.53 2.52 5.66
N LYS A 45 -9.47 2.63 7.00
CA LYS A 45 -10.34 1.86 7.90
C LYS A 45 -11.82 2.10 7.62
N ARG A 46 -12.22 3.35 7.37
CA ARG A 46 -13.60 3.68 7.01
C ARG A 46 -14.03 3.06 5.67
N LEU A 47 -13.17 3.14 4.65
CA LEU A 47 -13.46 2.57 3.33
C LEU A 47 -13.58 1.05 3.39
N LEU A 48 -12.65 0.39 4.09
CA LEU A 48 -12.67 -1.05 4.26
C LEU A 48 -13.86 -1.50 5.12
N GLY A 49 -14.20 -0.78 6.19
CA GLY A 49 -15.33 -1.10 7.05
C GLY A 49 -16.69 -1.11 6.35
N ALA A 50 -16.82 -0.53 5.15
CA ALA A 50 -18.02 -0.60 4.32
C ALA A 50 -18.15 -1.93 3.53
N LEU A 51 -17.11 -2.77 3.55
CA LEU A 51 -17.09 -4.06 2.84
C LEU A 51 -17.57 -5.19 3.77
N PRO A 52 -18.21 -6.25 3.23
CA PRO A 52 -18.76 -7.38 4.02
C PRO A 52 -17.76 -8.12 4.93
N ARG A 53 -16.45 -7.92 4.75
CA ARG A 53 -15.37 -8.48 5.60
C ARG A 53 -14.28 -7.48 5.96
N GLY A 54 -14.53 -6.19 5.80
CA GLY A 54 -13.47 -5.19 5.93
C GLY A 54 -13.31 -4.59 7.33
N ARG A 55 -14.05 -5.05 8.35
CA ARG A 55 -13.92 -4.57 9.74
C ARG A 55 -12.54 -4.82 10.34
N ASP A 56 -11.90 -5.93 9.95
CA ASP A 56 -10.57 -6.32 10.45
C ASP A 56 -9.44 -5.86 9.51
N LEU A 57 -9.80 -5.33 8.33
CA LEU A 57 -8.84 -4.87 7.34
C LEU A 57 -8.40 -3.44 7.65
N HIS A 58 -7.11 -3.19 7.45
CA HIS A 58 -6.47 -1.92 7.76
C HIS A 58 -5.34 -1.64 6.76
N VAL A 59 -4.67 -0.49 6.91
CA VAL A 59 -3.65 -0.07 5.94
C VAL A 59 -2.52 -1.09 5.74
N HIS A 60 -2.18 -1.86 6.79
CA HIS A 60 -1.17 -2.90 6.70
C HIS A 60 -1.66 -4.14 5.93
N SER A 61 -2.95 -4.47 5.97
CA SER A 61 -3.55 -5.54 5.15
C SER A 61 -3.39 -5.27 3.65
N LEU A 62 -3.55 -4.00 3.24
CA LEU A 62 -3.34 -3.60 1.85
C LEU A 62 -1.87 -3.73 1.43
N ARG A 63 -0.94 -3.31 2.32
CA ARG A 63 0.50 -3.47 2.07
C ARG A 63 0.89 -4.94 1.94
N HIS A 64 0.39 -5.80 2.82
CA HIS A 64 0.65 -7.24 2.78
C HIS A 64 0.09 -7.86 1.49
N SER A 65 -1.15 -7.52 1.11
CA SER A 65 -1.76 -8.01 -0.13
C SER A 65 -0.94 -7.63 -1.36
N PHE A 66 -0.43 -6.39 -1.42
CA PHE A 66 0.47 -5.95 -2.50
C PHE A 66 1.76 -6.77 -2.55
N ALA A 67 2.41 -6.97 -1.39
CA ALA A 67 3.65 -7.71 -1.30
C ALA A 67 3.47 -9.18 -1.73
N THR A 68 2.48 -9.86 -1.16
CA THR A 68 2.15 -11.26 -1.49
C THR A 68 1.79 -11.40 -2.96
N HIS A 69 0.96 -10.49 -3.50
CA HIS A 69 0.59 -10.55 -4.92
C HIS A 69 1.78 -10.39 -5.86
N LEU A 70 2.74 -9.51 -5.56
CA LEU A 70 3.96 -9.38 -6.36
C LEU A 70 4.85 -10.62 -6.25
N LEU A 71 5.02 -11.15 -5.04
CA LEU A 71 5.81 -12.36 -4.81
C LEU A 71 5.19 -13.56 -5.52
N ASP A 72 3.88 -13.74 -5.47
CA ASP A 72 3.17 -14.81 -6.18
C ASP A 72 3.36 -14.69 -7.69
N ALA A 73 3.41 -13.46 -8.21
CA ALA A 73 3.53 -13.17 -9.63
C ALA A 73 4.93 -13.36 -10.23
N GLY A 74 5.99 -13.57 -9.44
CA GLY A 74 7.35 -13.60 -10.00
C GLY A 74 8.33 -12.61 -9.42
N ALA A 75 7.86 -11.57 -8.74
CA ALA A 75 8.72 -10.47 -8.37
C ALA A 75 9.83 -10.94 -7.42
N ASP A 76 11.03 -10.42 -7.68
CA ASP A 76 12.16 -10.60 -6.79
C ASP A 76 11.88 -9.94 -5.42
N LEU A 77 12.27 -10.62 -4.35
CA LEU A 77 12.00 -10.17 -2.98
C LEU A 77 12.65 -8.81 -2.69
N ARG A 78 13.86 -8.57 -3.20
CA ARG A 78 14.58 -7.32 -2.99
C ARG A 78 13.89 -6.17 -3.73
N ALA A 79 13.42 -6.42 -4.95
CA ALA A 79 12.59 -5.46 -5.69
C ALA A 79 11.28 -5.12 -4.95
N VAL A 80 10.59 -6.12 -4.37
CA VAL A 80 9.37 -5.87 -3.56
C VAL A 80 9.69 -5.06 -2.31
N GLN A 81 10.82 -5.31 -1.65
CA GLN A 81 11.26 -4.54 -0.48
C GLN A 81 11.55 -3.07 -0.82
N GLU A 82 12.23 -2.81 -1.93
CA GLU A 82 12.51 -1.45 -2.41
C GLU A 82 11.22 -0.68 -2.69
N LEU A 83 10.24 -1.32 -3.34
CA LEU A 83 8.94 -0.73 -3.65
C LEU A 83 8.11 -0.39 -2.40
N LEU A 84 8.25 -1.15 -1.32
CA LEU A 84 7.53 -0.93 -0.06
C LEU A 84 8.21 0.07 0.89
N GLY A 85 9.49 0.38 0.63
CA GLY A 85 10.32 1.27 1.43
C GLY A 85 10.89 0.62 2.69
N HIS A 86 12.14 0.96 3.04
CA HIS A 86 12.90 0.42 4.17
C HIS A 86 12.30 0.66 5.58
N ALA A 87 11.21 1.42 5.69
CA ALA A 87 10.64 1.82 6.98
C ALA A 87 9.73 0.74 7.55
N SER A 88 10.30 -0.05 8.46
CA SER A 88 9.68 -1.09 9.27
C SER A 88 9.60 -2.48 8.62
N LEU A 89 10.76 -3.13 8.71
CA LEU A 89 10.97 -4.55 8.96
C LEU A 89 10.27 -5.05 10.26
N GLY A 90 9.06 -4.58 10.57
CA GLY A 90 8.28 -5.01 11.72
C GLY A 90 7.66 -6.40 11.57
N THR A 91 7.75 -7.03 10.39
CA THR A 91 7.26 -8.38 10.09
C THR A 91 8.15 -9.11 9.06
N THR A 92 9.47 -8.91 9.14
CA THR A 92 10.49 -9.44 8.19
C THR A 92 10.48 -10.96 8.02
N GLN A 93 9.87 -11.70 8.93
CA GLN A 93 9.90 -13.16 8.89
C GLN A 93 8.84 -13.78 7.97
N VAL A 94 7.79 -13.04 7.59
CA VAL A 94 6.70 -13.61 6.76
C VAL A 94 7.13 -13.74 5.29
N TYR A 95 7.97 -12.85 4.78
CA TYR A 95 8.41 -12.88 3.38
C TYR A 95 9.47 -13.94 3.09
N THR A 96 10.19 -14.39 4.11
CA THR A 96 11.15 -15.51 3.98
C THR A 96 10.40 -16.83 3.80
N HIS A 97 9.27 -17.02 4.49
CA HIS A 97 8.54 -18.28 4.41
C HIS A 97 7.92 -18.52 3.02
N THR A 98 7.38 -17.47 2.40
CA THR A 98 6.82 -17.55 1.04
C THR A 98 7.90 -17.74 -0.03
N SER A 99 9.11 -17.20 0.16
CA SER A 99 10.21 -17.46 -0.78
C SER A 99 10.69 -18.91 -0.73
N VAL A 100 10.72 -19.54 0.45
CA VAL A 100 11.14 -20.94 0.63
C VAL A 100 10.11 -21.91 0.05
N GLU A 101 8.81 -21.70 0.29
CA GLU A 101 7.75 -22.51 -0.33
C GLU A 101 7.77 -22.38 -1.86
N ARG A 102 8.06 -21.19 -2.36
CA ARG A 102 8.20 -20.94 -3.80
C ARG A 102 9.45 -21.58 -4.39
N LEU A 103 10.59 -21.52 -3.70
CA LEU A 103 11.82 -22.22 -4.12
C LEU A 103 11.56 -23.72 -4.21
N LYS A 104 10.86 -24.30 -3.22
CA LYS A 104 10.43 -25.70 -3.25
C LYS A 104 9.52 -25.99 -4.44
N LYS A 105 8.54 -25.12 -4.72
CA LYS A 105 7.61 -25.31 -5.85
C LYS A 105 8.32 -25.23 -7.20
N VAL A 106 9.21 -24.26 -7.39
CA VAL A 106 10.04 -24.13 -8.61
C VAL A 106 10.99 -25.31 -8.73
N TYR A 107 11.62 -25.74 -7.63
CA TYR A 107 12.48 -26.93 -7.59
C TYR A 107 11.72 -28.18 -8.03
N HIS A 108 10.53 -28.44 -7.47
CA HIS A 108 9.69 -29.58 -7.85
C HIS A 108 9.18 -29.51 -9.29
N GLN A 109 8.88 -28.31 -9.81
CA GLN A 109 8.47 -28.13 -11.21
C GLN A 109 9.63 -28.33 -12.19
N ALA A 110 10.84 -27.87 -11.84
CA ALA A 110 12.03 -28.02 -12.67
C ALA A 110 12.66 -29.43 -12.57
N HIS A 111 12.41 -30.16 -11.48
CA HIS A 111 12.94 -31.50 -11.24
C HIS A 111 11.81 -32.49 -10.85
N PRO A 112 10.87 -32.81 -11.76
CA PRO A 112 9.72 -33.67 -11.47
C PRO A 112 10.05 -35.16 -11.23
N ARG A 113 11.33 -35.54 -11.19
CA ARG A 113 11.82 -36.93 -11.05
C ARG A 113 12.99 -37.09 -10.05
N ALA A 114 13.24 -36.11 -9.20
CA ALA A 114 14.23 -36.21 -8.11
C ALA A 114 13.58 -36.70 -6.82
#